data_AF-A0A023GAH9-F1
#
_entry.id   AF-A0A023GAH9-F1
#
_cell.length_a   1.000
_cell.length_b   1.000
_cell.length_c   1.000
_cell.angle_alpha   90.00
_cell.angle_beta   90.00
_cell.angle_gamma   90.00
#
_symmetry.space_group_name_H-M   'P 1'
#
loop_
_entity.id
_entity.type
_entity.pdbx_description
1 polymer ?
#
loop_
_entity_poly.entity_id
_entity_poly.type
_entity_poly.pdbx_seq_one_letter_code
_entity_poly.pdbx_strand_id
1 'polypeptide(L)'
;MGIFGCICILASVMCVSGIFYEEDPAHFHHQHASEITFVNDLLYVKEQSQSLYQLPANPCQAMRRLSQVDPNTFKFIVYYALPAERSRNAFVTTLTTTTTGRHAHPNSIAHQTLQGGHVFHFKVMFADQRMGCFILTTFTPHYGKGCRLLQTSASINKPVPKECDKVYSENCPKENVRIYYPHCPWGMSRIVSLRS
;
A
#
# COMPACT_ATOMS: atom_id res chain seq x y z
N MET A 1 37.37 20.61 -55.69
CA MET A 1 37.43 20.93 -54.25
C MET A 1 36.12 21.63 -53.89
N GLY A 2 35.21 21.18 -53.03
CA GLY A 2 34.99 19.98 -52.24
C GLY A 2 33.53 20.07 -51.73
N ILE A 3 32.82 18.95 -51.61
CA ILE A 3 31.41 18.91 -51.19
C ILE A 3 31.37 18.92 -49.65
N PHE A 4 30.75 19.95 -49.06
CA PHE A 4 30.49 20.02 -47.62
C PHE A 4 29.31 19.10 -47.25
N GLY A 5 29.63 17.91 -46.74
CA GLY A 5 28.65 17.02 -46.11
C GLY A 5 28.44 17.42 -44.66
N CYS A 6 27.28 18.00 -44.34
CA CYS A 6 26.87 18.30 -42.96
C CYS A 6 26.33 17.01 -42.33
N ILE A 7 27.10 16.38 -41.45
CA ILE A 7 26.66 15.20 -40.70
C ILE A 7 25.98 15.68 -39.42
N CYS A 8 24.64 15.67 -39.42
CA CYS A 8 23.86 15.85 -38.19
C CYS A 8 23.85 14.54 -37.41
N ILE A 9 24.69 14.44 -36.38
CA ILE A 9 24.63 13.35 -35.41
C ILE A 9 23.41 13.59 -34.52
N LEU A 10 22.32 12.88 -34.76
CA LEU A 10 21.19 12.78 -33.83
C LEU A 10 21.66 11.99 -32.62
N ALA A 11 22.06 12.69 -31.55
CA ALA A 11 22.24 12.08 -30.25
C ALA A 11 20.85 11.70 -29.71
N SER A 12 20.47 10.42 -29.85
CA SER A 12 19.30 9.89 -29.17
C SER A 12 19.57 9.89 -27.66
N VAL A 13 18.98 10.85 -26.96
CA VAL A 13 18.93 10.83 -25.50
C VAL A 13 18.07 9.62 -25.11
N MET A 14 18.71 8.52 -24.73
CA MET A 14 18.01 7.43 -24.06
C MET A 14 17.67 7.91 -22.65
N CYS A 15 16.46 8.44 -22.47
CA CYS A 15 15.87 8.56 -21.14
C CYS A 15 15.68 7.14 -20.60
N VAL A 16 16.62 6.65 -19.79
CA VAL A 16 16.36 5.49 -18.93
C VAL A 16 15.46 5.99 -17.80
N SER A 17 14.18 6.17 -18.11
CA SER A 17 13.16 6.22 -17.08
C SER A 17 13.11 4.82 -16.49
N GLY A 18 13.80 4.61 -15.36
CA GLY A 18 13.73 3.35 -14.62
C GLY A 18 12.27 3.01 -14.37
N ILE A 19 11.84 1.81 -14.78
CA ILE A 19 10.50 1.31 -14.50
C ILE A 19 10.38 1.18 -12.98
N PHE A 20 9.33 1.76 -12.40
CA PHE A 20 9.07 1.59 -10.97
C PHE A 20 8.77 0.11 -10.67
N TYR A 21 9.22 -0.39 -9.51
CA TYR A 21 9.02 -1.79 -9.11
C TYR A 21 7.57 -2.25 -9.29
N GLU A 22 6.60 -1.43 -8.84
CA GLU A 22 5.16 -1.69 -8.94
C GLU A 22 4.60 -1.71 -10.38
N GLU A 23 5.44 -1.45 -11.39
CA GLU A 23 5.12 -1.46 -12.82
C GLU A 23 6.05 -2.37 -13.64
N ASP A 24 6.97 -3.08 -12.98
CA ASP A 24 7.91 -4.00 -13.64
C ASP A 24 7.27 -5.39 -13.86
N PRO A 25 7.11 -5.86 -15.12
CA PRO A 25 6.56 -7.17 -15.45
C PRO A 25 7.23 -8.35 -14.74
N ALA A 26 8.51 -8.23 -14.37
CA ALA A 26 9.22 -9.27 -13.63
C ALA A 26 8.59 -9.56 -12.25
N HIS A 27 7.87 -8.59 -11.69
CA HIS A 27 7.32 -8.65 -10.33
C HIS A 27 5.78 -8.75 -10.29
N PHE A 28 5.10 -8.83 -11.45
CA PHE A 28 3.63 -8.80 -11.51
C PHE A 28 2.94 -9.88 -10.68
N HIS A 29 3.57 -11.05 -10.55
CA HIS A 29 3.06 -12.15 -9.73
C HIS A 29 2.91 -11.82 -8.24
N HIS A 30 3.63 -10.81 -7.74
CA HIS A 30 3.50 -10.29 -6.37
C HIS A 30 2.58 -9.06 -6.27
N GLN A 31 1.96 -8.62 -7.37
CA GLN A 31 1.29 -7.31 -7.43
C GLN A 31 -0.22 -7.43 -7.60
N HIS A 32 -0.79 -8.61 -7.37
CA HIS A 32 -2.22 -8.81 -7.51
C HIS A 32 -2.97 -8.22 -6.31
N ALA A 33 -3.94 -7.35 -6.55
CA ALA A 33 -4.81 -6.78 -5.50
C ALA A 33 -5.61 -7.86 -4.76
N SER A 34 -5.86 -9.01 -5.41
CA SER A 34 -6.49 -10.18 -4.78
C SER A 34 -5.70 -10.72 -3.59
N GLU A 35 -4.37 -10.60 -3.60
CA GLU A 35 -3.53 -10.99 -2.48
C GLU A 35 -3.83 -10.16 -1.22
N ILE A 36 -4.43 -8.98 -1.36
CA ILE A 36 -4.87 -8.13 -0.24
C ILE A 36 -6.36 -8.32 0.03
N THR A 37 -7.19 -8.29 -1.01
CA THR A 37 -8.65 -8.28 -0.83
C THR A 37 -9.21 -9.59 -0.31
N PHE A 38 -8.53 -10.71 -0.53
CA PHE A 38 -8.98 -12.03 -0.06
C PHE A 38 -8.32 -12.49 1.24
N VAL A 39 -7.50 -11.65 1.89
CA VAL A 39 -6.96 -11.96 3.23
C VAL A 39 -8.11 -12.11 4.22
N ASN A 40 -8.18 -13.28 4.87
CA ASN A 40 -9.17 -13.57 5.92
C ASN A 40 -8.61 -13.29 7.33
N ASP A 41 -7.95 -12.15 7.48
CA ASP A 41 -7.32 -11.69 8.73
C ASP A 41 -7.29 -10.14 8.74
N LEU A 42 -6.95 -9.53 9.87
CA LEU A 42 -6.59 -8.12 9.93
C LEU A 42 -5.22 -7.90 9.29
N LEU A 43 -5.17 -6.89 8.42
CA LEU A 43 -3.94 -6.32 7.89
C LEU A 43 -3.59 -5.08 8.69
N TYR A 44 -2.56 -5.17 9.51
CA TYR A 44 -2.01 -4.06 10.29
C TYR A 44 -0.98 -3.30 9.48
N VAL A 45 -1.04 -1.97 9.50
CA VAL A 45 0.08 -1.13 9.02
C VAL A 45 1.17 -1.15 10.08
N LYS A 46 2.30 -1.80 9.79
CA LYS A 46 3.46 -1.87 10.68
C LYS A 46 4.15 -0.50 10.74
N GLU A 47 4.50 0.01 9.58
CA GLU A 47 5.18 1.28 9.36
C GLU A 47 4.79 1.85 7.99
N GLN A 48 5.04 3.14 7.83
CA GLN A 48 4.86 3.82 6.55
C GLN A 48 5.97 4.85 6.37
N SER A 49 6.26 5.20 5.12
CA SER A 49 7.15 6.32 4.82
C SER A 49 6.63 7.61 5.46
N GLN A 50 7.52 8.42 6.01
CA GLN A 50 7.22 9.75 6.48
C GLN A 50 6.84 10.64 5.29
N SER A 51 5.55 10.75 5.01
CA SER A 51 5.00 11.71 4.05
C SER A 51 4.23 12.75 4.84
N LEU A 52 4.76 13.98 4.89
CA LEU A 52 4.25 15.06 5.74
C LEU A 52 2.80 15.49 5.42
N TYR A 53 2.25 15.13 4.25
CA TYR A 53 0.97 15.67 3.80
C TYR A 53 -0.01 14.66 3.20
N GLN A 54 0.38 13.38 3.04
CA GLN A 54 -0.48 12.44 2.32
C GLN A 54 -0.97 11.29 3.19
N LEU A 55 -0.09 10.54 3.84
CA LEU A 55 -0.54 9.35 4.55
C LEU A 55 -0.78 9.69 6.02
N PRO A 56 -2.02 9.61 6.53
CA PRO A 56 -2.28 9.87 7.93
C PRO A 56 -1.42 8.94 8.80
N ALA A 57 -0.66 9.51 9.72
CA ALA A 57 0.23 8.77 10.63
C ALA A 57 -0.47 8.33 11.93
N ASN A 58 -1.80 8.25 11.90
CA ASN A 58 -2.60 7.76 13.02
C ASN A 58 -2.13 6.37 13.45
N PRO A 59 -1.84 6.14 14.74
CA PRO A 59 -1.42 4.83 15.23
C PRO A 59 -2.48 3.75 15.01
N CYS A 60 -2.04 2.50 15.09
CA CYS A 60 -2.92 1.33 15.13
C CYS A 60 -3.86 1.20 13.92
N GLN A 61 -3.39 1.61 12.75
CA GLN A 61 -4.13 1.38 11.51
C GLN A 61 -4.17 -0.11 11.18
N ALA A 62 -5.38 -0.61 10.95
CA ALA A 62 -5.60 -1.95 10.47
C ALA A 62 -6.85 -2.00 9.60
N MET A 63 -6.96 -2.99 8.72
CA MET A 63 -8.17 -3.20 7.93
C MET A 63 -8.46 -4.69 7.74
N ARG A 64 -9.75 -5.02 7.56
CA ARG A 64 -10.17 -6.36 7.12
C ARG A 64 -11.35 -6.26 6.18
N ARG A 65 -11.45 -7.21 5.24
CA ARG A 65 -12.64 -7.37 4.41
C ARG A 65 -13.82 -7.81 5.27
N LEU A 66 -14.98 -7.22 5.02
CA LEU A 66 -16.28 -7.67 5.53
C LEU A 66 -17.02 -8.49 4.49
N SER A 67 -17.11 -7.98 3.27
CA SER A 67 -17.81 -8.62 2.16
C SER A 67 -17.28 -8.13 0.82
N GLN A 68 -17.63 -8.87 -0.24
CA GLN A 68 -17.47 -8.44 -1.62
C GLN A 68 -18.84 -8.04 -2.16
N VAL A 69 -18.92 -6.85 -2.78
CA VAL A 69 -20.16 -6.30 -3.34
C VAL A 69 -20.27 -6.68 -4.81
N ASP A 70 -19.17 -6.56 -5.55
CA ASP A 70 -19.03 -6.93 -6.95
C ASP A 70 -17.56 -7.38 -7.22
N PRO A 71 -17.19 -7.83 -8.44
CA PRO A 71 -15.83 -8.33 -8.71
C PRO A 71 -14.68 -7.42 -8.28
N ASN A 72 -14.85 -6.09 -8.34
CA ASN A 72 -13.80 -5.13 -8.06
C ASN A 72 -14.10 -4.22 -6.85
N THR A 73 -15.22 -4.41 -6.17
CA THR A 73 -15.68 -3.58 -5.04
C THR A 73 -15.94 -4.41 -3.80
N PHE A 74 -15.37 -3.97 -2.68
CA PHE A 74 -15.41 -4.66 -1.40
C PHE A 74 -15.84 -3.72 -0.29
N LYS A 75 -16.48 -4.27 0.76
CA LYS A 75 -16.66 -3.56 2.03
C LYS A 75 -15.53 -3.96 2.97
N PHE A 76 -14.83 -2.96 3.49
CA PHE A 76 -13.77 -3.12 4.47
C PHE A 76 -14.15 -2.39 5.75
N ILE A 77 -13.78 -2.94 6.90
CA ILE A 77 -13.72 -2.18 8.15
C ILE A 77 -12.27 -1.74 8.36
N VAL A 78 -12.09 -0.45 8.64
CA VAL A 78 -10.81 0.18 8.92
C VAL A 78 -10.79 0.61 10.38
N TYR A 79 -9.69 0.33 11.06
CA TYR A 79 -9.41 0.70 12.44
C TYR A 79 -8.29 1.73 12.47
N TYR A 80 -8.34 2.65 13.43
CA TYR A 80 -7.25 3.58 13.72
C TYR A 80 -7.37 4.12 15.15
N ALA A 81 -6.29 4.69 15.67
CA ALA A 81 -6.28 5.47 16.90
C ALA A 81 -6.02 6.95 16.61
N LEU A 82 -6.67 7.84 17.36
CA LEU A 82 -6.31 9.25 17.38
C LEU A 82 -5.19 9.44 18.42
N PRO A 83 -4.14 10.25 18.15
CA PRO A 83 -2.99 10.38 19.06
C PRO A 83 -3.34 10.73 20.51
N ALA A 84 -4.45 11.45 20.72
CA ALA A 84 -4.93 11.85 22.04
C ALA A 84 -5.95 10.88 22.67
N GLU A 85 -6.37 9.84 21.96
CA GLU A 85 -7.45 8.94 22.40
C GLU A 85 -6.92 7.55 22.75
N ARG A 86 -7.41 7.02 23.88
CA ARG A 86 -7.15 5.62 24.27
C ARG A 86 -8.00 4.63 23.48
N SER A 87 -9.14 5.07 22.97
CA SER A 87 -10.09 4.25 22.20
C SER A 87 -9.60 3.97 20.78
N ARG A 88 -10.06 2.85 20.22
CA ARG A 88 -9.92 2.55 18.80
C ARG A 88 -11.18 3.04 18.09
N ASN A 89 -10.98 3.78 17.01
CA ASN A 89 -12.04 4.15 16.10
C ASN A 89 -12.13 3.11 15.00
N ALA A 90 -13.34 2.85 14.50
CA ALA A 90 -13.52 2.04 13.31
C ALA A 90 -14.70 2.50 12.47
N PHE A 91 -14.56 2.35 11.16
CA PHE A 91 -15.59 2.71 10.20
C PHE A 91 -15.56 1.73 9.03
N VAL A 92 -16.72 1.59 8.37
CA VAL A 92 -16.83 0.80 7.16
C VAL A 92 -16.57 1.71 5.97
N THR A 93 -15.71 1.27 5.06
CA THR A 93 -15.41 1.96 3.81
C THR A 93 -15.59 1.01 2.64
N THR A 94 -15.74 1.58 1.45
CA THR A 94 -15.67 0.84 0.20
C THR A 94 -14.22 0.81 -0.25
N LEU A 95 -13.71 -0.37 -0.55
CA LEU A 95 -12.41 -0.56 -1.21
C LEU A 95 -12.68 -1.00 -2.64
N THR A 96 -12.14 -0.28 -3.62
CA THR A 96 -12.20 -0.66 -5.04
C THR A 96 -10.82 -1.11 -5.52
N THR A 97 -10.81 -1.95 -6.54
CA THR A 97 -9.59 -2.41 -7.21
C THR A 97 -9.56 -1.97 -8.67
N THR A 98 -8.38 -1.62 -9.16
CA THR A 98 -8.18 -1.18 -10.55
C THR A 98 -6.91 -1.77 -11.14
N THR A 99 -6.85 -1.88 -12.47
CA THR A 99 -5.66 -2.29 -13.21
C THR A 99 -4.93 -1.04 -13.69
N THR A 100 -3.61 -0.97 -13.45
CA THR A 100 -2.73 0.10 -13.94
C THR A 100 -1.66 -0.46 -14.87
N GLY A 101 -1.04 0.42 -15.65
CA GLY A 101 0.10 0.06 -16.49
C GLY A 101 -0.18 -1.09 -17.46
N ARG A 102 0.64 -2.13 -17.39
CA ARG A 102 0.58 -3.30 -18.29
C ARG A 102 0.09 -4.58 -17.59
N HIS A 103 -0.46 -4.48 -16.39
CA HIS A 103 -0.96 -5.65 -15.65
C HIS A 103 -2.17 -6.26 -16.34
N ALA A 104 -2.28 -7.59 -16.28
CA ALA A 104 -3.47 -8.32 -16.76
C ALA A 104 -4.59 -8.40 -15.70
N HIS A 105 -4.24 -8.16 -14.43
CA HIS A 105 -5.14 -8.25 -13.29
C HIS A 105 -5.09 -6.97 -12.45
N PRO A 106 -6.14 -6.66 -11.66
CA PRO A 106 -6.12 -5.52 -10.76
C PRO A 106 -4.92 -5.57 -9.83
N ASN A 107 -4.14 -4.48 -9.79
CA ASN A 107 -2.89 -4.34 -9.05
C ASN A 107 -2.87 -3.09 -8.16
N SER A 108 -4.03 -2.46 -7.99
CA SER A 108 -4.18 -1.28 -7.15
C SER A 108 -5.49 -1.33 -6.37
N ILE A 109 -5.49 -0.68 -5.22
CA ILE A 109 -6.62 -0.55 -4.31
C ILE A 109 -6.88 0.92 -4.00
N ALA A 110 -8.15 1.30 -3.83
CA ALA A 110 -8.52 2.64 -3.40
C ALA A 110 -9.52 2.59 -2.25
N HIS A 111 -9.24 3.27 -1.14
CA HIS A 111 -10.11 3.31 0.04
C HIS A 111 -9.78 4.50 0.95
N GLN A 112 -10.69 4.83 1.86
CA GLN A 112 -10.42 5.80 2.94
C GLN A 112 -9.65 5.14 4.08
N THR A 113 -8.65 5.82 4.62
CA THR A 113 -7.88 5.35 5.79
C THR A 113 -8.39 5.93 7.12
N LEU A 114 -9.18 7.00 7.05
CA LEU A 114 -9.84 7.67 8.17
C LEU A 114 -11.30 7.95 7.83
N GLN A 115 -12.17 7.96 8.83
CA GLN A 115 -13.59 8.25 8.63
C GLN A 115 -13.78 9.68 8.11
N GLY A 116 -14.45 9.83 6.96
CA GLY A 116 -14.63 11.13 6.31
C GLY A 116 -13.37 11.70 5.66
N GLY A 117 -12.26 10.96 5.65
CA GLY A 117 -11.00 11.38 5.02
C GLY A 117 -10.96 11.18 3.50
N HIS A 118 -9.83 11.55 2.90
CA HIS A 118 -9.57 11.35 1.48
C HIS A 118 -9.50 9.86 1.10
N VAL A 119 -9.90 9.52 -0.13
CA VAL A 119 -9.74 8.18 -0.72
C VAL A 119 -8.32 8.04 -1.25
N PHE A 120 -7.51 7.20 -0.63
CA PHE A 120 -6.14 6.97 -1.07
C PHE A 120 -6.09 5.86 -2.12
N HIS A 121 -5.42 6.16 -3.24
CA HIS A 121 -5.08 5.18 -4.26
C HIS A 121 -3.69 4.62 -3.97
N PHE A 122 -3.63 3.31 -3.83
CA PHE A 122 -2.40 2.56 -3.63
C PHE A 122 -2.21 1.55 -4.74
N LYS A 123 -1.02 1.48 -5.32
CA LYS A 123 -0.57 0.32 -6.09
C LYS A 123 -0.03 -0.73 -5.14
N VAL A 124 -0.24 -1.99 -5.47
CA VAL A 124 0.38 -3.13 -4.78
C VAL A 124 1.80 -3.24 -5.30
N MET A 125 2.77 -2.90 -4.47
CA MET A 125 4.19 -3.06 -4.80
C MET A 125 4.61 -4.52 -4.59
N PHE A 126 4.21 -5.10 -3.47
CA PHE A 126 4.49 -6.50 -3.12
C PHE A 126 3.35 -7.04 -2.26
N ALA A 127 2.95 -8.28 -2.49
CA ALA A 127 1.94 -8.95 -1.71
C ALA A 127 2.23 -10.46 -1.70
N ASP A 128 2.30 -11.02 -0.50
CA ASP A 128 2.39 -12.46 -0.29
C ASP A 128 1.61 -12.83 0.98
N GLN A 129 0.47 -13.48 0.78
CA GLN A 129 -0.37 -13.95 1.88
C GLN A 129 0.30 -15.01 2.75
N ARG A 130 1.14 -15.88 2.17
CA ARG A 130 1.82 -16.97 2.90
C ARG A 130 2.87 -16.40 3.84
N MET A 131 3.60 -15.38 3.40
CA MET A 131 4.54 -14.63 4.23
C MET A 131 3.84 -13.66 5.19
N GLY A 132 2.58 -13.32 4.89
CA GLY A 132 1.80 -12.35 5.64
C GLY A 132 2.38 -10.94 5.55
N CYS A 133 2.96 -10.57 4.40
CA CYS A 133 3.61 -9.28 4.19
C CYS A 133 3.14 -8.61 2.91
N PHE A 134 2.85 -7.31 3.00
CA PHE A 134 2.31 -6.54 1.89
C PHE A 134 2.89 -5.14 1.89
N ILE A 135 3.17 -4.60 0.71
CA ILE A 135 3.67 -3.25 0.51
C ILE A 135 2.72 -2.54 -0.44
N LEU A 136 2.14 -1.47 0.06
CA LEU A 136 1.31 -0.55 -0.71
C LEU A 136 2.11 0.71 -0.99
N THR A 137 2.02 1.23 -2.21
CA THR A 137 2.68 2.48 -2.57
C THR A 137 1.72 3.46 -3.22
N THR A 138 1.94 4.74 -2.99
CA THR A 138 1.21 5.83 -3.63
C THR A 138 2.23 6.85 -4.13
N PHE A 139 1.89 7.62 -5.15
CA PHE A 139 2.74 8.68 -5.67
C PHE A 139 1.90 9.91 -5.95
N THR A 140 2.42 11.07 -5.56
CA THR A 140 1.89 12.34 -6.07
C THR A 140 3.00 13.27 -6.52
N PRO A 141 2.74 14.12 -7.53
CA PRO A 141 3.76 15.02 -8.07
C PRO A 141 4.39 15.96 -7.03
N HIS A 142 3.62 16.41 -6.04
CA HIS A 142 4.08 17.40 -5.05
C HIS A 142 4.81 16.79 -3.85
N TYR A 143 4.50 15.55 -3.48
CA TYR A 143 5.01 14.93 -2.24
C TYR A 143 5.84 13.66 -2.49
N GLY A 144 5.94 13.24 -3.75
CA GLY A 144 6.71 12.08 -4.15
C GLY A 144 6.04 10.76 -3.80
N LYS A 145 6.86 9.73 -3.64
CA LYS A 145 6.43 8.36 -3.36
C LYS A 145 6.19 8.17 -1.86
N GLY A 146 5.06 7.56 -1.52
CA GLY A 146 4.76 7.06 -0.19
C GLY A 146 4.64 5.54 -0.19
N CYS A 147 4.99 4.89 0.90
CA CYS A 147 4.85 3.45 1.10
C CYS A 147 4.20 3.12 2.43
N ARG A 148 3.52 1.98 2.49
CA ARG A 148 3.01 1.35 3.70
C ARG A 148 3.42 -0.12 3.72
N LEU A 149 4.02 -0.55 4.81
CA LEU A 149 4.30 -1.95 5.08
C LEU A 149 3.20 -2.51 5.97
N LEU A 150 2.55 -3.57 5.51
CA LEU A 150 1.47 -4.24 6.23
C LEU A 150 1.85 -5.68 6.55
N GLN A 151 1.34 -6.16 7.68
CA GLN A 151 1.43 -7.56 8.07
C GLN A 151 0.10 -8.06 8.63
N THR A 152 -0.13 -9.37 8.51
CA THR A 152 -1.29 -10.04 9.12
C THR A 152 -1.21 -10.05 10.64
N SER A 153 -2.32 -10.32 11.34
CA SER A 153 -2.31 -10.52 12.81
C SER A 153 -1.31 -11.60 13.24
N ALA A 154 -1.18 -12.66 12.43
CA ALA A 154 -0.26 -13.76 12.70
C ALA A 154 1.24 -13.41 12.55
N SER A 155 1.56 -12.35 11.81
CA SER A 155 2.95 -11.98 11.47
C SER A 155 3.38 -10.61 11.99
N ILE A 156 2.46 -9.73 12.41
CA ILE A 156 2.76 -8.35 12.81
C ILE A 156 3.75 -8.23 13.99
N ASN A 157 3.74 -9.19 14.92
CA ASN A 157 4.66 -9.26 16.06
C ASN A 157 5.98 -9.98 15.75
N LYS A 158 6.14 -10.47 14.52
CA LYS A 158 7.38 -11.09 14.03
C LYS A 158 8.20 -10.06 13.23
N PRO A 159 9.50 -10.34 12.99
CA PRO A 159 10.27 -9.60 11.99
C PRO A 159 9.59 -9.63 10.63
N VAL A 160 9.81 -8.59 9.84
CA VAL A 160 9.37 -8.54 8.45
C VAL A 160 10.12 -9.63 7.66
N PRO A 161 9.43 -10.44 6.84
CA PRO A 161 10.09 -11.43 6.00
C PRO A 161 11.17 -10.78 5.12
N LYS A 162 12.34 -11.42 5.02
CA LYS A 162 13.54 -10.86 4.37
C LYS A 162 13.29 -10.33 2.96
N GLU A 163 12.48 -11.02 2.16
CA GLU A 163 12.15 -10.60 0.80
C GLU A 163 11.30 -9.33 0.78
N CYS A 164 10.24 -9.29 1.60
CA CYS A 164 9.40 -8.12 1.75
C CYS A 164 10.20 -6.90 2.28
N ASP A 165 11.05 -7.13 3.29
CA ASP A 165 11.92 -6.09 3.86
C ASP A 165 12.91 -5.54 2.83
N LYS A 166 13.47 -6.42 1.99
CA LYS A 166 14.33 -6.02 0.87
C LYS A 166 13.57 -5.13 -0.12
N VAL A 167 12.39 -5.55 -0.58
CA VAL A 167 11.58 -4.75 -1.52
C VAL A 167 11.23 -3.39 -0.92
N TYR A 168 10.80 -3.35 0.35
CA TYR A 168 10.47 -2.11 1.04
C TYR A 168 11.69 -1.17 1.12
N SER A 169 12.82 -1.68 1.64
CA SER A 169 14.02 -0.88 1.86
C SER A 169 14.67 -0.37 0.56
N GLU A 170 14.57 -1.11 -0.54
CA GLU A 170 15.12 -0.71 -1.84
C GLU A 170 14.23 0.28 -2.61
N ASN A 171 12.91 0.22 -2.43
CA ASN A 171 11.95 0.92 -3.31
C ASN A 171 11.13 2.02 -2.62
N CYS A 172 11.25 2.19 -1.31
CA CYS A 172 10.52 3.18 -0.52
C CYS A 172 11.44 4.26 0.09
N PRO A 173 10.88 5.43 0.45
CA PRO A 173 11.62 6.44 1.20
C PRO A 173 12.22 5.88 2.49
N LYS A 174 13.40 6.38 2.87
CA LYS A 174 14.15 5.89 4.03
C LYS A 174 13.56 6.34 5.37
N GLU A 175 12.98 7.53 5.40
CA GLU A 175 12.31 8.06 6.60
C GLU A 175 10.97 7.34 6.78
N ASN A 176 10.81 6.68 7.92
CA ASN A 176 9.62 5.89 8.24
C ASN A 176 9.06 6.31 9.60
N VAL A 177 7.74 6.24 9.72
CA VAL A 177 7.01 6.40 10.97
C VAL A 177 6.39 5.07 11.38
N ARG A 178 6.53 4.73 12.66
CA ARG A 178 5.92 3.55 13.25
C ARG A 178 4.42 3.77 13.44
N ILE A 179 3.62 2.87 12.87
CA ILE A 179 2.16 2.91 12.97
C ILE A 179 1.65 1.84 13.95
N TYR A 180 2.25 0.65 13.93
CA TYR A 180 1.91 -0.43 14.84
C TYR A 180 2.68 -0.36 16.15
N TYR A 181 1.96 -0.60 17.24
CA TYR A 181 2.48 -0.74 18.60
C TYR A 181 1.85 -1.99 19.25
N PRO A 182 2.49 -2.63 20.24
CA PRO A 182 2.00 -3.86 20.85
C PRO A 182 0.57 -3.79 21.43
N HIS A 183 0.12 -2.59 21.80
CA HIS A 183 -1.21 -2.34 22.35
C HIS A 183 -2.28 -2.09 21.26
N CYS A 184 -1.92 -2.13 19.96
CA CYS A 184 -2.86 -1.90 18.87
C CYS A 184 -3.99 -2.93 18.77
N PRO A 185 -3.75 -4.25 18.94
CA PRO A 185 -4.82 -5.25 18.90
C PRO A 185 -5.87 -5.08 20.01
N TRP A 186 -5.54 -4.39 21.10
CA TRP A 186 -6.46 -4.21 22.22
C TRP A 186 -7.67 -3.36 21.83
N GLY A 187 -8.87 -3.87 22.10
CA GLY A 187 -10.13 -3.16 21.85
C GLY A 187 -10.67 -3.24 20.42
N MET A 188 -9.97 -3.87 19.48
CA MET A 188 -10.48 -4.05 18.10
C MET A 188 -11.67 -5.03 18.01
N SER A 189 -11.72 -6.03 18.90
CA SER A 189 -12.76 -7.07 18.93
C SER A 189 -14.13 -6.57 19.39
N ARG A 190 -14.20 -5.48 20.18
CA ARG A 190 -15.47 -4.96 20.71
C ARG A 190 -16.31 -4.22 19.67
N ILE A 191 -15.69 -3.72 18.61
CA ILE A 191 -16.38 -2.90 17.60
C ILE A 191 -17.08 -3.76 16.54
N VAL A 192 -16.57 -4.98 16.28
CA VAL A 192 -17.16 -5.92 15.32
C VAL A 192 -18.55 -6.38 15.77
N SER A 193 -18.76 -6.57 17.07
CA SER A 193 -20.02 -7.04 17.66
C SER A 193 -21.17 -6.01 17.63
N LEU A 194 -20.85 -4.72 17.49
CA LEU A 194 -21.85 -3.64 17.56
C LEU A 194 -22.41 -3.20 16.19
N ARG A 195 -21.90 -3.79 15.10
CA ARG A 195 -22.28 -3.40 13.72
C ARG A 195 -22.58 -4.62 12.81
N SER A 196 -22.67 -5.81 13.40
CA SER A 196 -23.18 -7.04 12.78
C SER A 196 -24.63 -7.26 13.16
#